data_AF-A0A7J7N719-F1
#
_entry.id   AF-A0A7J7N719-F1
#
_cell.length_a   1.000
_cell.length_b   1.000
_cell.length_c   1.000
_cell.angle_alpha   90.00
_cell.angle_beta   90.00
_cell.angle_gamma   90.00
#
_symmetry.space_group_name_H-M   'P 1'
#
loop_
_entity.id
_entity.type
_entity.pdbx_description
1 polymer ?
#
loop_
_entity_poly.entity_id
_entity_poly.type
_entity_poly.pdbx_seq_one_letter_code
_entity_poly.pdbx_strand_id
1 'polypeptide(L)'
;MGYALIDMYSKCGSVFEARAVFKRMTDINIVLWNSLITCYEQNGPAGETLGLFMRMMDLGVMPDEITLASVVSACTTLSAIKEGLQIQSRMIKFDKFRDDLVLSNALVDMYAKCGRTKEARFYAFFGCSFEHQFATAISLL
;
A
#
# COMPACT_ATOMS: atom_id res chain seq x y z
N MET A 1 -15.39 -6.58 18.02
CA MET A 1 -14.57 -7.44 18.92
C MET A 1 -13.19 -7.73 18.36
N GLY A 2 -13.07 -8.15 17.09
CA GLY A 2 -11.79 -8.58 16.50
C GLY A 2 -10.68 -7.53 16.41
N TYR A 3 -11.01 -6.28 16.07
CA TYR A 3 -10.04 -5.18 15.96
C TYR A 3 -9.23 -4.97 17.24
N ALA A 4 -9.88 -4.94 18.41
CA ALA A 4 -9.22 -4.69 19.69
C ALA A 4 -8.19 -5.79 20.04
N LEU A 5 -8.44 -7.04 19.62
CA LEU A 5 -7.49 -8.13 19.80
C LEU A 5 -6.29 -7.99 18.86
N ILE A 6 -6.52 -7.65 17.58
CA ILE A 6 -5.42 -7.40 16.63
C ILE A 6 -4.58 -6.21 17.10
N ASP A 7 -5.19 -5.10 17.51
CA ASP A 7 -4.51 -3.90 18.02
C ASP A 7 -3.68 -4.21 19.28
N MET A 8 -4.23 -4.98 20.22
CA MET A 8 -3.50 -5.43 21.41
C MET A 8 -2.29 -6.29 21.04
N TYR A 9 -2.48 -7.31 20.19
CA TYR A 9 -1.38 -8.15 19.74
C TYR A 9 -0.33 -7.38 18.94
N SER A 10 -0.75 -6.38 18.15
CA SER A 10 0.16 -5.47 17.45
C SER A 10 1.04 -4.68 18.42
N LYS A 11 0.45 -4.11 19.48
CA LYS A 11 1.18 -3.37 20.52
C LYS A 11 2.11 -4.27 21.35
N CYS A 12 1.80 -5.55 21.44
CA CYS A 12 2.65 -6.56 22.08
C CYS A 12 3.71 -7.16 21.16
N GLY A 13 3.78 -6.76 19.87
CA GLY A 13 4.69 -7.33 18.88
C GLY A 13 4.37 -8.75 18.45
N SER A 14 3.17 -9.23 18.78
CA SER A 14 2.73 -10.62 18.61
C SER A 14 2.04 -10.82 17.27
N VAL A 15 2.83 -10.81 16.19
CA VAL A 15 2.34 -10.87 14.80
C VAL A 15 1.59 -12.18 14.50
N PHE A 16 2.04 -13.30 15.08
CA PHE A 16 1.44 -14.61 14.85
C PHE A 16 0.01 -14.68 15.40
N GLU A 17 -0.20 -14.16 16.60
CA GLU A 17 -1.48 -14.10 17.30
C GLU A 17 -2.42 -13.14 16.59
N ALA A 18 -1.94 -11.96 16.19
CA ALA A 18 -2.70 -11.02 15.37
C ALA A 18 -3.24 -11.68 14.10
N ARG A 19 -2.38 -12.43 13.38
CA ARG A 19 -2.78 -13.19 12.19
C ARG A 19 -3.74 -14.33 12.50
N ALA A 20 -3.57 -15.03 13.62
CA ALA A 20 -4.46 -16.11 14.02
C ALA A 20 -5.88 -15.60 14.29
N VAL A 21 -6.01 -14.46 14.98
CA VAL A 21 -7.31 -13.81 15.20
C VAL A 21 -7.89 -13.34 13.88
N PHE A 22 -7.10 -12.67 13.02
CA PHE A 22 -7.55 -12.20 11.71
C PHE A 22 -8.13 -13.33 10.84
N LYS A 23 -7.45 -14.49 10.79
CA LYS A 23 -7.92 -15.67 10.03
C LYS A 23 -9.24 -16.26 10.53
N ARG A 24 -9.62 -16.00 11.79
CA ARG A 24 -10.87 -16.49 12.38
C ARG A 24 -12.04 -15.52 12.17
N MET A 25 -11.80 -14.33 11.60
CA MET A 25 -12.85 -13.36 11.32
C MET A 25 -13.51 -13.65 9.97
N THR A 26 -14.83 -13.51 9.94
CA THR A 26 -15.65 -13.67 8.73
C THR A 26 -15.89 -12.34 8.02
N ASP A 27 -15.99 -11.25 8.77
CA ASP A 27 -16.28 -9.90 8.24
C ASP A 27 -15.04 -9.01 8.33
N ILE A 28 -14.11 -9.24 7.41
CA ILE A 28 -12.85 -8.49 7.34
C ILE A 28 -13.09 -7.21 6.53
N ASN A 29 -12.94 -6.05 7.19
CA ASN A 29 -13.01 -4.74 6.57
C ASN A 29 -11.61 -4.11 6.42
N ILE A 30 -11.55 -2.93 5.79
CA ILE A 30 -10.32 -2.16 5.59
C ILE A 30 -9.56 -1.89 6.89
N VAL A 31 -10.28 -1.56 7.97
CA VAL A 31 -9.67 -1.26 9.28
C VAL A 31 -8.92 -2.47 9.85
N LEU A 32 -9.46 -3.68 9.68
CA LEU A 32 -8.80 -4.92 10.12
C LEU A 32 -7.57 -5.25 9.26
N TRP A 33 -7.63 -4.99 7.94
CA TRP A 33 -6.48 -5.11 7.05
C TRP A 33 -5.36 -4.15 7.45
N ASN A 34 -5.69 -2.88 7.67
CA ASN A 34 -4.73 -1.86 8.09
C ASN A 34 -4.06 -2.26 9.40
N SER A 35 -4.85 -2.66 10.40
CA SER A 35 -4.32 -3.08 11.70
C SER A 35 -3.36 -4.26 11.57
N LEU A 36 -3.66 -5.26 10.73
CA LEU A 36 -2.77 -6.38 10.48
C LEU A 36 -1.51 -5.95 9.70
N ILE A 37 -1.65 -5.14 8.66
CA ILE A 37 -0.53 -4.68 7.82
C ILE A 37 0.43 -3.81 8.63
N THR A 38 -0.08 -2.87 9.44
CA THR A 38 0.74 -2.07 10.35
C THR A 38 1.41 -2.93 11.42
N CYS A 39 0.72 -3.93 11.98
CA CYS A 39 1.32 -4.88 12.92
C CYS A 39 2.54 -5.58 12.32
N TYR A 40 2.42 -6.03 11.08
CA TYR A 40 3.47 -6.68 10.32
C TYR A 40 4.61 -5.73 9.92
N GLU A 41 4.29 -4.50 9.54
CA GLU A 41 5.28 -3.48 9.22
C GLU A 41 6.14 -3.10 10.42
N GLN A 42 5.55 -2.98 11.61
CA GLN A 42 6.25 -2.56 12.83
C GLN A 42 7.05 -3.70 13.49
N ASN A 43 6.56 -4.94 13.42
CA ASN A 43 7.06 -6.04 14.24
C ASN A 43 7.50 -7.27 13.43
N GLY A 44 7.22 -7.30 12.13
CA GLY A 44 7.43 -8.46 11.27
C GLY A 44 8.46 -8.22 10.17
N PRO A 45 8.80 -9.28 9.40
CA PRO A 45 9.60 -9.13 8.20
C PRO A 45 8.81 -8.30 7.18
N ALA A 46 9.42 -7.23 6.67
CA ALA A 46 8.80 -6.36 5.68
C ALA A 46 8.29 -7.11 4.43
N GLY A 47 8.87 -8.26 4.08
CA GLY A 47 8.40 -9.08 2.96
C GLY A 47 7.01 -9.69 3.21
N GLU A 48 6.69 -10.01 4.46
CA GLU A 48 5.35 -10.48 4.83
C GLU A 48 4.32 -9.34 4.80
N THR A 49 4.72 -8.10 5.14
CA THR A 49 3.87 -6.91 4.98
C THR A 49 3.45 -6.74 3.53
N LEU A 50 4.39 -6.84 2.59
CA LEU A 50 4.10 -6.75 1.15
C LEU A 50 3.23 -7.93 0.69
N GLY A 51 3.48 -9.13 1.20
CA GLY A 51 2.64 -10.31 0.92
C GLY A 51 1.19 -10.13 1.38
N LEU A 52 0.96 -9.50 2.53
CA LEU A 52 -0.38 -9.18 3.03
C LEU A 52 -1.07 -8.14 2.17
N PHE A 53 -0.37 -7.08 1.78
CA PHE A 53 -0.88 -6.08 0.85
C PHE A 53 -1.29 -6.70 -0.49
N MET A 54 -0.46 -7.58 -1.06
CA MET A 54 -0.82 -8.30 -2.29
C MET A 54 -2.09 -9.12 -2.12
N ARG A 55 -2.22 -9.82 -0.98
CA ARG A 55 -3.42 -10.62 -0.69
C ARG A 55 -4.67 -9.74 -0.54
N MET A 56 -4.55 -8.58 0.09
CA MET A 56 -5.63 -7.60 0.21
C MET A 56 -6.12 -7.15 -1.16
N MET A 57 -5.19 -6.81 -2.07
CA MET A 57 -5.51 -6.47 -3.45
C MET A 57 -6.13 -7.64 -4.21
N ASP A 58 -5.60 -8.86 -4.07
CA ASP A 58 -6.15 -10.05 -4.75
C ASP A 58 -7.58 -10.38 -4.32
N LEU A 59 -7.99 -9.96 -3.11
CA LEU A 59 -9.36 -10.06 -2.61
C LEU A 59 -10.24 -8.87 -3.03
N GLY A 60 -9.71 -7.94 -3.84
CA GLY A 60 -10.42 -6.76 -4.33
C GLY A 60 -10.65 -5.68 -3.27
N VAL A 61 -9.95 -5.74 -2.14
CA VAL A 61 -10.05 -4.73 -1.08
C VAL A 61 -9.15 -3.56 -1.43
N MET A 62 -9.73 -2.37 -1.53
CA MET A 62 -8.99 -1.15 -1.86
C MET A 62 -8.11 -0.73 -0.68
N PRO A 63 -6.79 -0.55 -0.87
CA PRO A 63 -5.91 0.04 0.12
C PRO A 63 -6.21 1.52 0.29
N ASP A 64 -6.03 1.99 1.52
CA ASP A 64 -6.13 3.39 1.87
C ASP A 64 -4.75 3.99 2.20
N GLU A 65 -4.73 5.26 2.57
CA GLU A 65 -3.51 5.98 2.95
C GLU A 65 -2.68 5.25 4.02
N ILE A 66 -3.35 4.64 5.00
CA ILE A 66 -2.69 3.91 6.10
C ILE A 66 -2.01 2.66 5.54
N THR A 67 -2.72 1.90 4.71
CA THR A 67 -2.17 0.73 4.03
C THR A 67 -0.92 1.09 3.23
N LEU A 68 -1.01 2.16 2.44
CA LEU A 68 0.08 2.61 1.58
C LEU A 68 1.29 3.06 2.39
N ALA A 69 1.08 3.84 3.46
CA ALA A 69 2.17 4.27 4.33
C ALA A 69 2.95 3.09 4.90
N SER A 70 2.26 2.04 5.39
CA SER A 70 2.91 0.83 5.89
C SER A 70 3.65 0.06 4.77
N VAL A 71 3.09 -0.02 3.58
CA VAL A 71 3.74 -0.67 2.42
C VAL A 71 5.00 0.09 1.99
N VAL A 72 4.94 1.42 1.92
CA VAL A 72 6.09 2.26 1.59
C VAL A 72 7.19 2.06 2.63
N SER A 73 6.85 2.11 3.93
CA SER A 73 7.81 1.85 5.01
C SER A 73 8.48 0.49 4.86
N ALA A 74 7.72 -0.58 4.64
CA ALA A 74 8.25 -1.92 4.41
C ALA A 74 9.18 -2.00 3.18
N CYS A 75 8.84 -1.35 2.08
CA CYS A 75 9.70 -1.27 0.89
C CYS A 75 11.02 -0.56 1.16
N THR A 76 11.01 0.52 1.95
CA THR A 76 12.23 1.27 2.29
C THR A 76 13.18 0.43 3.15
N THR A 77 12.65 -0.30 4.13
CA THR A 77 13.44 -1.18 5.00
C THR A 77 14.15 -2.28 4.23
N LEU A 78 13.51 -2.84 3.20
CA LEU A 78 14.08 -3.92 2.40
C LEU A 78 14.99 -3.44 1.26
N SER A 79 15.04 -2.13 0.96
CA SER A 79 15.52 -1.66 -0.36
C SER A 79 14.86 -2.46 -1.51
N ALA A 80 13.59 -2.84 -1.31
CA ALA A 80 12.85 -3.84 -2.10
C ALA A 80 12.29 -3.23 -3.39
N ILE A 81 13.19 -2.86 -4.29
CA ILE A 81 12.84 -2.25 -5.58
C ILE A 81 12.02 -3.22 -6.44
N LYS A 82 12.32 -4.52 -6.37
CA LYS A 82 11.63 -5.54 -7.19
C LYS A 82 10.19 -5.74 -6.74
N GLU A 83 9.95 -5.66 -5.44
CA GLU A 83 8.65 -5.82 -4.82
C GLU A 83 7.80 -4.56 -5.05
N GLY A 84 8.41 -3.37 -5.00
CA GLY A 84 7.77 -2.12 -5.41
C GLY A 84 7.25 -2.13 -6.86
N LEU A 85 8.04 -2.67 -7.79
CA LEU A 85 7.62 -2.86 -9.19
C LEU A 85 6.48 -3.89 -9.34
N GLN A 86 6.49 -4.95 -8.54
CA GLN A 86 5.38 -5.93 -8.53
C GLN A 86 4.09 -5.31 -7.99
N ILE A 87 4.20 -4.50 -6.94
CA ILE A 87 3.07 -3.76 -6.36
C ILE A 87 2.47 -2.83 -7.41
N GLN A 88 3.33 -2.04 -8.05
CA GLN A 88 2.92 -1.11 -9.09
C GLN A 88 2.24 -1.81 -10.29
N SER A 89 2.83 -2.90 -10.79
CA SER A 89 2.26 -3.63 -11.94
C SER A 89 0.90 -4.26 -11.64
N ARG A 90 0.61 -4.57 -10.37
CA ARG A 90 -0.73 -4.97 -9.94
C ARG A 90 -1.67 -3.78 -9.80
N MET A 91 -1.22 -2.66 -9.25
CA MET A 91 -2.02 -1.44 -9.14
C MET A 91 -2.48 -0.93 -10.51
N ILE A 92 -1.60 -0.95 -11.53
CA ILE A 92 -1.95 -0.57 -12.91
C ILE A 92 -3.02 -1.50 -13.52
N LYS A 93 -3.04 -2.78 -13.14
CA LYS A 93 -4.05 -3.74 -13.62
C LYS A 93 -5.42 -3.54 -12.96
N PHE A 94 -5.46 -2.92 -11.79
CA PHE A 94 -6.70 -2.56 -11.14
C PHE A 94 -7.12 -1.18 -11.66
N ASP A 95 -8.09 -1.18 -12.57
CA ASP A 95 -8.55 0.02 -13.30
C ASP A 95 -9.01 1.16 -12.38
N LYS A 96 -9.39 0.83 -11.13
CA LYS A 96 -9.75 1.79 -10.08
C LYS A 96 -8.60 2.65 -9.54
N PHE A 97 -7.33 2.29 -9.79
CA PHE A 97 -6.17 3.05 -9.32
C PHE A 97 -5.57 3.97 -10.37
N ARG A 98 -6.06 3.91 -11.62
CA ARG A 98 -5.48 4.66 -12.73
C ARG A 98 -5.47 6.17 -12.48
N ASP A 99 -6.47 6.67 -11.73
CA ASP A 99 -6.67 8.09 -11.44
C ASP A 99 -6.47 8.45 -9.95
N ASP A 100 -5.97 7.52 -9.13
CA ASP A 100 -5.76 7.77 -7.71
C ASP A 100 -4.43 8.51 -7.48
N LEU A 101 -4.53 9.83 -7.31
CA LEU A 101 -3.44 10.76 -7.04
C LEU A 101 -2.69 10.44 -5.73
N VAL A 102 -3.42 10.01 -4.69
CA VAL A 102 -2.84 9.69 -3.38
C VAL A 102 -1.91 8.50 -3.51
N LEU A 103 -2.37 7.51 -4.26
CA LEU A 103 -1.66 6.27 -4.52
C LEU A 103 -0.47 6.45 -5.47
N SER A 104 -0.62 7.31 -6.49
CA SER A 104 0.48 7.72 -7.38
C SER A 104 1.59 8.44 -6.61
N ASN A 105 1.23 9.35 -5.70
CA ASN A 105 2.17 10.06 -4.85
C ASN A 105 2.89 9.11 -3.86
N ALA A 106 2.18 8.15 -3.27
CA ALA A 106 2.78 7.14 -2.40
C ALA A 106 3.83 6.28 -3.14
N LEU A 107 3.58 5.92 -4.41
CA LEU A 107 4.56 5.21 -5.24
C LEU A 107 5.79 6.07 -5.56
N VAL A 108 5.60 7.36 -5.87
CA VAL A 108 6.71 8.29 -6.10
C VAL A 108 7.57 8.44 -4.85
N ASP A 109 6.95 8.59 -3.67
CA ASP A 109 7.64 8.67 -2.38
C ASP A 109 8.42 7.38 -2.08
N MET A 110 7.84 6.21 -2.38
CA MET A 110 8.51 4.92 -2.23
C MET A 110 9.76 4.81 -3.11
N TYR A 111 9.67 5.12 -4.41
CA TYR A 111 10.83 5.09 -5.31
C TYR A 111 11.88 6.13 -4.94
N ALA A 112 11.47 7.31 -4.46
CA ALA A 112 12.37 8.33 -3.96
C ALA A 112 13.16 7.85 -2.74
N LYS A 113 12.48 7.27 -1.74
CA LYS A 113 13.10 6.74 -0.52
C LYS A 113 13.96 5.48 -0.78
N CYS A 114 13.66 4.71 -1.82
CA CYS A 114 14.53 3.60 -2.27
C CYS A 114 15.75 4.04 -3.12
N GLY A 115 16.00 5.36 -3.27
CA GLY A 115 17.17 5.90 -3.97
C GLY A 115 17.07 5.91 -5.50
N ARG A 116 15.90 5.59 -6.08
CA ARG A 116 15.68 5.50 -7.53
C ARG A 116 14.98 6.75 -8.06
N THR A 117 15.68 7.89 -8.01
CA THR A 117 15.13 9.18 -8.44
C THR A 117 14.71 9.27 -9.91
N LYS A 118 15.24 8.41 -10.79
CA LYS A 118 14.85 8.34 -12.21
C LYS A 118 13.48 7.67 -12.42
N GLU A 119 13.21 6.59 -11.69
CA GLU A 119 11.91 5.88 -11.73
C GLU A 119 10.84 6.74 -11.06
N ALA A 120 11.15 7.36 -9.91
CA ALA A 120 10.27 8.34 -9.25
C ALA A 120 9.88 9.51 -10.17
N ARG A 121 10.84 10.08 -10.92
CA ARG A 121 10.58 11.16 -11.89
C ARG A 121 9.74 10.70 -13.08
N PHE A 122 9.93 9.48 -13.57
CA PHE A 122 9.13 8.94 -14.68
C PHE A 122 7.65 8.82 -14.28
N TYR A 123 7.36 8.36 -13.06
CA TYR A 123 6.00 8.23 -12.56
C TYR A 123 5.37 9.56 -12.15
N ALA A 124 6.14 10.48 -11.55
CA ALA A 124 5.70 11.85 -11.33
C ALA A 124 5.30 12.53 -12.65
N PHE A 125 6.03 12.25 -13.75
CA PHE A 125 5.72 12.79 -15.07
C PHE A 125 4.46 12.17 -15.69
N PHE A 126 4.21 10.87 -15.49
CA PHE A 126 2.95 10.21 -15.90
C PHE A 126 1.74 10.72 -15.09
N GLY A 127 1.88 10.90 -13.77
CA GLY A 127 0.83 11.49 -12.93
C GLY A 127 0.54 12.95 -13.28
N CYS A 128 1.58 13.75 -13.52
CA CYS A 128 1.46 15.16 -13.92
C CYS A 128 0.92 15.33 -15.37
N SER A 129 1.19 14.37 -16.26
CA SER A 129 0.60 14.37 -17.62
C SER A 129 -0.92 14.17 -17.60
N PHE A 130 -1.47 13.49 -16.58
CA PHE A 130 -2.91 13.34 -16.39
C PHE A 130 -3.57 14.60 -15.80
N GLU A 131 -2.92 15.31 -14.87
CA GLU A 131 -3.37 16.65 -14.44
C GLU A 131 -3.40 17.63 -15.62
N HIS A 132 -2.40 17.58 -16.51
CA HIS A 132 -2.37 18.43 -17.70
C HIS A 132 -3.44 18.09 -18.74
N GLN A 133 -3.87 16.83 -18.87
CA GLN A 133 -4.99 16.46 -19.75
C GLN A 133 -6.35 16.93 -19.22
N PHE A 134 -6.56 16.97 -17.90
CA PHE A 134 -7.78 17.54 -17.33
C PHE A 134 -7.77 19.08 -17.29
N ALA A 135 -6.61 19.71 -17.03
CA ALA A 135 -6.49 21.17 -17.05
C ALA A 135 -6.66 21.77 -18.46
N THR A 136 -6.26 21.05 -19.52
CA THR A 136 -6.51 21.47 -20.92
C THR A 136 -7.93 21.15 -21.41
N ALA A 137 -8.62 20.16 -20.83
CA ALA A 137 -10.00 19.86 -21.17
C ALA A 137 -11.01 20.85 -20.54
N ILE A 138 -10.70 21.45 -19.38
CA ILE A 138 -11.60 22.42 -18.71
C ILE A 138 -11.37 23.86 -19.19
N SER A 139 -10.22 24.18 -19.79
CA SER A 139 -9.95 25.53 -20.35
C SER A 139 -10.45 25.71 -21.80
N LEU A 140 -11.14 24.71 -22.37
CA LEU A 140 -11.80 24.76 -23.68
C LEU A 140 -13.32 24.55 -23.60
N LEU A 141 -13.92 24.65 -22.41
CA LEU A 141 -15.36 24.83 -22.19
C LEU A 141 -15.61 26.18 -21.51
#